data_AF-R1FN96-F1
#
_entry.id   AF-R1FN96-F1
#
_cell.length_a   1.000
_cell.length_b   1.000
_cell.length_c   1.000
_cell.angle_alpha   90.00
_cell.angle_beta   90.00
_cell.angle_gamma   90.00
#
_symmetry.space_group_name_H-M   'P 1'
#
loop_
_entity.id
_entity.type
_entity.pdbx_description
1 polymer ?
#
loop_
_entity_poly.entity_id
_entity_poly.type
_entity_poly.pdbx_seq_one_letter_code
_entity_poly.pdbx_strand_id
1 'polypeptide(L)'
;MLAISLLGLMLRFVETLMFVPAVGEVLMILRYMIVDSWPVMVILFYFTFVCAVLFQTSLPMSDKYQHFNGPMWSHALWAALGEFRSPWEIEFKEKFYHDNYADAGCGDAEEPVPCEMDVRTALFFNWLPLLVWVFAFFTTVYLVNLMIAKMTTTYETIAGDHIFYLAMFESEFVLEYKDALGAPPPFNIIVLLGRGLAFVINLVPLPPEKWGHRLRRSYEKVQQRVVKNLSTRVHKRATALNGYSVKMGRVATMRMQVQLFPLVRRLAEVTLHPGGYTTRPQA
;
A
#
# COMPACT_ATOMS: atom_id res chain seq x y z
N MET A 1 13.53 -22.81 -7.60
CA MET A 1 13.40 -22.22 -8.96
C MET A 1 11.95 -21.93 -9.33
N LEU A 2 11.00 -22.87 -9.18
CA LEU A 2 9.57 -22.64 -9.52
C LEU A 2 8.94 -21.40 -8.86
N ALA A 3 9.22 -21.14 -7.58
CA ALA A 3 8.68 -19.98 -6.87
C ALA A 3 9.12 -18.63 -7.48
N ILE A 4 10.37 -18.53 -7.93
CA ILE A 4 10.91 -17.31 -8.55
C ILE A 4 10.26 -17.09 -9.92
N SER A 5 10.10 -18.17 -10.71
CA SER A 5 9.40 -18.11 -12.00
C SER A 5 7.94 -17.71 -11.84
N LEU A 6 7.24 -18.26 -10.85
CA LEU A 6 5.86 -17.89 -10.53
C LEU A 6 5.76 -16.42 -10.11
N LEU A 7 6.67 -15.94 -9.25
CA LEU A 7 6.72 -14.55 -8.84
C LEU A 7 6.94 -13.62 -10.05
N GLY A 8 7.87 -13.98 -10.94
CA GLY A 8 8.11 -13.23 -12.18
C GLY A 8 6.86 -13.18 -13.07
N LEU A 9 6.14 -14.29 -13.20
CA LEU A 9 4.88 -14.34 -13.96
C LEU A 9 3.78 -13.48 -13.31
N MET A 10 3.67 -13.49 -11.98
CA MET A 10 2.73 -12.64 -11.25
C MET A 10 3.04 -11.16 -11.40
N LEU A 11 4.32 -10.77 -11.33
CA LEU A 11 4.74 -9.38 -11.56
C LEU A 11 4.44 -8.93 -12.99
N ARG A 12 4.69 -9.79 -13.99
CA ARG A 12 4.31 -9.52 -15.38
C ARG A 12 2.81 -9.40 -15.57
N PHE A 13 2.03 -10.21 -14.86
CA PHE A 13 0.57 -10.11 -14.89
C PHE A 13 0.09 -8.77 -14.31
N VAL A 14 0.64 -8.34 -13.18
CA VAL A 14 0.33 -7.02 -12.58
C VAL A 14 0.74 -5.87 -13.51
N GLU A 15 1.89 -5.97 -14.18
CA GLU A 15 2.31 -5.02 -15.21
C GLU A 15 1.31 -4.99 -16.38
N THR A 16 0.81 -6.17 -16.79
CA THR A 16 -0.18 -6.29 -17.86
C THR A 16 -1.50 -5.63 -17.48
N LEU A 17 -1.91 -5.73 -16.21
CA LEU A 17 -3.12 -5.09 -15.70
C LEU A 17 -3.04 -3.55 -15.76
N MET A 18 -1.85 -2.95 -15.67
CA MET A 18 -1.69 -1.50 -15.80
C MET A 18 -2.03 -0.98 -17.20
N PHE A 19 -1.97 -1.82 -18.24
CA PHE A 19 -2.36 -1.41 -19.60
C PHE A 19 -3.87 -1.35 -19.81
N VAL A 20 -4.68 -1.92 -18.91
CA VAL A 20 -6.14 -1.84 -19.00
C VAL A 20 -6.59 -0.53 -18.36
N PRO A 21 -7.16 0.44 -19.12
CA PRO A 21 -7.42 1.79 -18.61
C PRO A 21 -8.29 1.81 -17.35
N ALA A 22 -9.34 0.97 -17.31
CA ALA A 22 -10.22 0.85 -16.14
C ALA A 22 -9.49 0.32 -14.89
N VAL A 23 -8.49 -0.56 -15.06
CA VAL A 23 -7.72 -1.13 -13.95
C VAL A 23 -6.58 -0.20 -13.53
N GLY A 24 -5.97 0.49 -14.49
CA GLY A 24 -4.90 1.48 -14.25
C GLY A 24 -5.35 2.60 -13.32
N GLU A 25 -6.57 3.14 -13.51
CA GLU A 25 -7.16 4.14 -12.62
C GLU A 25 -7.26 3.64 -11.17
N VAL A 26 -7.78 2.43 -10.99
CA VAL A 26 -7.94 1.82 -9.67
C VAL A 26 -6.57 1.56 -9.02
N LEU A 27 -5.59 1.06 -9.78
CA LEU A 27 -4.23 0.82 -9.28
C LEU A 27 -3.53 2.12 -8.87
N MET A 28 -3.75 3.21 -9.59
CA MET A 28 -3.21 4.52 -9.23
C MET A 28 -3.79 5.00 -7.91
N ILE A 29 -5.12 4.95 -7.76
CA ILE A 29 -5.81 5.31 -6.51
C ILE A 29 -5.30 4.42 -5.36
N LEU A 30 -5.22 3.10 -5.58
CA LEU A 30 -4.75 2.13 -4.61
C LEU A 30 -3.31 2.44 -4.15
N ARG A 31 -2.42 2.83 -5.07
CA ARG A 31 -1.04 3.22 -4.73
C ARG A 31 -1.00 4.40 -3.76
N TYR A 32 -1.81 5.42 -3.99
CA TYR A 32 -1.89 6.57 -3.07
C TYR A 32 -2.49 6.19 -1.72
N MET A 33 -3.54 5.37 -1.73
CA MET A 33 -4.19 4.83 -0.54
C MET A 33 -3.19 4.03 0.33
N ILE A 34 -2.35 3.19 -0.29
CA ILE A 34 -1.30 2.42 0.40
C ILE A 34 -0.33 3.37 1.12
N VAL A 35 0.15 4.42 0.45
CA VAL A 35 1.10 5.37 1.04
C VAL A 35 0.52 6.07 2.27
N ASP A 36 -0.75 6.50 2.21
CA ASP A 36 -1.38 7.16 3.36
C ASP A 36 -1.70 6.19 4.50
N SER A 37 -1.95 4.92 4.19
CA SER A 37 -2.19 3.88 5.20
C SER A 37 -0.91 3.34 5.87
N TRP A 38 0.26 3.69 5.34
CA TRP A 38 1.55 3.18 5.82
C TRP A 38 1.75 3.34 7.34
N PRO A 39 1.44 4.49 7.97
CA PRO A 39 1.59 4.63 9.43
C PRO A 39 0.73 3.63 10.22
N VAL A 40 -0.49 3.34 9.75
CA VAL A 40 -1.38 2.38 10.40
C VAL A 40 -0.84 0.95 10.24
N MET A 41 -0.30 0.61 9.08
CA MET A 41 0.37 -0.66 8.83
C MET A 41 1.59 -0.86 9.73
N VAL A 42 2.40 0.18 9.94
CA VAL A 42 3.56 0.13 10.86
C VAL A 42 3.10 -0.11 12.30
N ILE A 43 2.05 0.58 12.75
CA ILE A 43 1.48 0.37 14.10
C ILE A 43 0.96 -1.06 14.23
N LEU A 44 0.22 -1.57 13.24
CA LEU A 44 -0.28 -2.94 13.23
C LEU A 44 0.87 -3.95 13.30
N PHE A 45 1.90 -3.77 12.48
CA PHE A 45 3.08 -4.65 12.49
C PHE A 45 3.79 -4.63 13.84
N TYR A 46 3.94 -3.44 14.45
CA TYR A 46 4.52 -3.30 15.78
C TYR A 46 3.71 -4.05 16.84
N PHE A 47 2.38 -3.90 16.87
CA PHE A 47 1.52 -4.61 17.82
C PHE A 47 1.58 -6.13 17.62
N THR A 48 1.55 -6.60 16.36
CA THR A 48 1.69 -8.02 16.03
C THR A 48 3.05 -8.57 16.49
N PHE A 49 4.13 -7.81 16.27
CA PHE A 49 5.47 -8.17 16.74
C PHE A 49 5.52 -8.31 18.27
N VAL A 50 5.03 -7.29 19.00
CA VAL A 50 5.03 -7.29 20.47
C VAL A 50 4.22 -8.47 21.01
N CYS A 51 3.04 -8.73 20.45
CA CYS A 51 2.23 -9.87 20.88
C CYS A 51 2.90 -11.20 20.55
N ALA A 52 3.49 -11.36 19.36
CA ALA A 52 4.22 -12.58 19.01
C ALA A 52 5.37 -12.87 19.99
N VAL A 53 6.14 -11.85 20.37
CA VAL A 53 7.21 -11.99 21.37
C VAL A 53 6.64 -12.36 22.74
N LEU A 54 5.58 -11.68 23.20
CA LEU A 54 4.94 -11.99 24.48
C LEU A 54 4.39 -13.43 24.52
N PHE A 55 3.80 -13.89 23.43
CA PHE A 55 3.32 -15.26 23.32
C PHE A 55 4.48 -16.28 23.35
N GLN A 56 5.56 -15.99 22.63
CA GLN A 56 6.73 -16.86 22.59
C GLN A 56 7.41 -16.97 23.95
N THR A 57 7.47 -15.88 24.73
CA THR A 57 8.07 -15.91 26.08
C THR A 57 7.18 -16.52 27.14
N SER A 58 5.86 -16.55 26.91
CA SER A 58 4.89 -17.00 27.92
C SER A 58 4.59 -18.49 27.86
N LEU A 59 4.93 -19.15 26.75
CA LEU A 59 4.77 -20.59 26.60
C LEU A 59 6.11 -21.27 26.88
N PRO A 60 6.16 -22.29 27.76
CA PRO A 60 7.34 -23.11 27.91
C PRO A 60 7.47 -23.98 26.64
N MET A 61 8.19 -23.46 25.65
CA MET A 61 8.48 -24.16 24.40
C MET A 61 9.69 -25.05 24.60
N SER A 62 9.57 -26.33 24.26
CA SER A 62 10.72 -27.22 24.07
C SER A 62 11.73 -26.59 23.11
N ASP A 63 13.03 -26.79 23.33
CA ASP A 63 14.13 -26.19 22.55
C ASP A 63 13.97 -26.37 21.02
N LYS A 64 13.23 -27.39 20.58
CA LYS A 64 12.91 -27.64 19.17
C LYS A 64 12.05 -26.55 18.51
N TYR A 65 11.36 -25.71 19.28
CA TYR A 65 10.43 -24.68 18.78
C TYR A 65 10.88 -23.23 19.02
N GLN A 66 12.10 -23.01 19.54
CA GLN A 66 12.64 -21.65 19.77
C GLN A 66 13.01 -20.88 18.49
N HIS A 67 12.87 -21.48 17.31
CA HIS A 67 13.25 -20.81 16.07
C HIS A 67 12.31 -19.65 15.72
N PHE A 68 12.88 -18.56 15.20
CA PHE A 68 12.17 -17.33 14.80
C PHE A 68 11.09 -17.55 13.72
N ASN A 69 11.21 -18.62 12.93
CA ASN A 69 10.18 -19.07 11.98
C ASN A 69 9.05 -19.88 12.65
N GLY A 70 8.95 -19.81 13.98
CA GLY A 70 7.96 -20.54 14.73
C GLY A 70 6.53 -20.17 14.32
N PRO A 71 5.58 -21.10 14.54
CA PRO A 71 4.17 -20.91 14.19
C PRO A 71 3.57 -19.63 14.76
N MET A 72 4.10 -19.10 15.87
CA MET A 72 3.51 -17.95 16.56
C MET A 72 3.49 -16.65 15.74
N TRP A 73 4.50 -16.41 14.89
CA TRP A 73 4.54 -15.20 14.07
C TRP A 73 3.47 -15.19 12.98
N SER A 74 3.31 -16.32 12.29
CA SER A 74 2.25 -16.46 11.29
C SER A 74 0.87 -16.41 11.98
N HIS A 75 0.70 -17.07 13.13
CA HIS A 75 -0.58 -17.06 13.85
C HIS A 75 -0.98 -15.69 14.38
N ALA A 76 -0.05 -14.90 14.91
CA ALA A 76 -0.36 -13.53 15.35
C ALA A 76 -0.83 -12.66 14.17
N LEU A 77 -0.23 -12.84 12.98
CA LEU A 77 -0.65 -12.16 11.77
C LEU A 77 -2.04 -12.62 11.29
N TRP A 78 -2.29 -13.93 11.23
CA TRP A 78 -3.60 -14.48 10.86
C TRP A 78 -4.71 -14.07 11.83
N ALA A 79 -4.41 -14.03 13.13
CA ALA A 79 -5.31 -13.52 14.15
C ALA A 79 -5.64 -12.04 13.93
N ALA A 80 -4.65 -11.20 13.57
CA ALA A 80 -4.91 -9.80 13.23
C ALA A 80 -5.81 -9.63 11.99
N LEU A 81 -5.81 -10.61 11.08
CA LEU A 81 -6.68 -10.65 9.89
C LEU A 81 -8.09 -11.19 10.17
N GLY A 82 -8.39 -11.55 11.42
CA GLY A 82 -9.71 -12.07 11.83
C GLY A 82 -9.85 -13.59 11.77
N GLU A 83 -8.80 -14.32 11.36
CA GLU A 83 -8.76 -15.77 11.50
C GLU A 83 -8.36 -16.15 12.94
N PHE A 84 -9.33 -16.04 13.85
CA PHE A 84 -9.22 -16.58 15.21
C PHE A 84 -9.56 -18.07 15.30
N ARG A 85 -9.91 -18.69 14.17
CA ARG A 85 -10.10 -20.14 14.14
C ARG A 85 -8.76 -20.73 14.55
N SER A 86 -8.73 -21.40 15.68
CA SER A 86 -7.52 -21.70 16.42
C SER A 86 -7.12 -23.16 16.24
N PRO A 87 -6.38 -23.54 15.17
CA PRO A 87 -5.59 -24.77 15.20
C PRO A 87 -4.76 -24.85 16.46
N TRP A 88 -4.29 -23.69 16.98
CA TRP A 88 -3.61 -23.63 18.26
C TRP A 88 -4.47 -24.12 19.43
N GLU A 89 -5.79 -23.95 19.47
CA GLU A 89 -6.54 -24.45 20.63
C GLU A 89 -6.66 -25.99 20.62
N ILE A 90 -6.65 -26.60 19.42
CA ILE A 90 -6.73 -28.04 19.23
C ILE A 90 -5.33 -28.67 19.28
N GLU A 91 -4.40 -28.22 18.44
CA GLU A 91 -3.01 -28.71 18.43
C GLU A 91 -2.26 -28.34 19.71
N PHE A 92 -2.45 -27.15 20.29
CA PHE A 92 -1.77 -26.82 21.54
C PHE A 92 -2.35 -27.61 22.71
N LYS A 93 -3.68 -27.78 22.83
CA LYS A 93 -4.22 -28.68 23.86
C LYS A 93 -3.74 -30.11 23.62
N GLU A 94 -3.76 -30.60 22.40
CA GLU A 94 -3.37 -31.99 22.11
C GLU A 94 -1.87 -32.23 22.35
N LYS A 95 -0.97 -31.37 21.83
CA LYS A 95 0.49 -31.52 22.01
C LYS A 95 0.98 -31.09 23.39
N PHE A 96 0.45 -30.02 23.98
CA PHE A 96 0.88 -29.59 25.31
C PHE A 96 0.45 -30.60 26.37
N TYR A 97 -0.73 -31.19 26.25
CA TYR A 97 -1.12 -32.29 27.13
C TYR A 97 -0.27 -33.55 26.86
N HIS A 98 -0.02 -33.93 25.59
CA HIS A 98 0.79 -35.11 25.31
C HIS A 98 2.26 -34.98 25.72
N ASP A 99 2.94 -33.88 25.38
CA ASP A 99 4.38 -33.73 25.61
C ASP A 99 4.70 -33.53 27.10
N ASN A 100 3.88 -32.76 27.85
CA ASN A 100 4.12 -32.58 29.29
C ASN A 100 3.74 -33.82 30.12
N TYR A 101 2.77 -34.62 29.70
CA TYR A 101 2.48 -35.90 30.37
C TYR A 101 3.54 -36.96 30.06
N ALA A 102 4.09 -36.95 28.84
CA ALA A 102 5.14 -37.89 28.43
C ALA A 102 6.48 -37.60 29.14
N ASP A 103 6.93 -36.35 29.19
CA ASP A 103 8.20 -35.98 29.83
C ASP A 103 8.15 -36.02 31.36
N ALA A 104 6.97 -35.89 31.98
CA ALA A 104 6.81 -36.03 33.43
C ALA A 104 6.96 -37.48 33.93
N GLY A 105 7.23 -38.46 33.06
CA GLY A 105 7.30 -39.87 33.43
C GLY A 105 5.95 -40.45 33.88
N CYS A 106 4.84 -39.75 33.57
CA CYS A 106 3.48 -40.19 33.84
C CYS A 106 2.96 -41.16 32.75
N GLY A 107 3.82 -41.59 31.82
CA GLY A 107 3.50 -42.59 30.78
C GLY A 107 3.56 -44.01 31.35
N ASP A 108 2.44 -44.72 31.25
CA ASP A 108 2.22 -46.16 31.47
C ASP A 108 1.64 -46.58 32.83
N ALA A 109 1.36 -45.65 33.75
CA ALA A 109 0.56 -45.98 34.93
C ALA A 109 -0.93 -46.11 34.56
N GLU A 110 -1.50 -47.30 34.80
CA GLU A 110 -2.90 -47.66 34.52
C GLU A 110 -3.93 -46.79 35.29
N GLU A 111 -3.45 -45.98 36.25
CA GLU A 111 -4.22 -44.96 36.96
C GLU A 111 -3.60 -43.56 36.78
N PRO A 112 -4.39 -42.53 36.40
CA PRO A 112 -3.89 -41.18 36.18
C PRO A 112 -3.54 -40.52 37.51
N VAL A 113 -2.26 -40.55 37.89
CA VAL A 113 -1.75 -39.74 38.99
C VAL A 113 -1.70 -38.28 38.51
N PRO A 114 -2.31 -37.30 39.21
CA PRO A 114 -2.26 -35.91 38.79
C PRO A 114 -0.83 -35.41 38.91
N CYS A 115 -0.13 -35.27 37.78
CA CYS A 115 1.20 -34.68 37.74
C CYS A 115 1.04 -33.21 38.25
N GLU A 116 1.73 -32.88 39.35
CA GLU A 116 1.57 -31.63 40.08
C GLU A 116 2.03 -30.46 39.20
N MET A 117 1.09 -29.82 38.49
CA MET A 117 1.42 -28.63 37.71
C MET A 117 1.83 -27.52 38.67
N ASP A 118 3.02 -26.96 38.47
CA ASP A 118 3.47 -25.80 39.23
C ASP A 118 2.42 -24.67 39.12
N VAL A 119 1.97 -24.18 40.28
CA VAL A 119 0.93 -23.14 40.44
C VAL A 119 1.26 -21.89 39.62
N ARG A 120 2.56 -21.64 39.42
CA ARG A 120 3.06 -20.55 38.57
C ARG A 120 2.54 -20.72 37.14
N THR A 121 2.76 -21.88 36.53
CA THR A 121 2.29 -22.18 35.17
C THR A 121 0.77 -22.06 35.04
N ALA A 122 0.02 -22.54 36.03
CA ALA A 122 -1.45 -22.45 36.03
C ALA A 122 -1.96 -21.00 36.04
N LEU A 123 -1.34 -20.12 36.84
CA LEU A 123 -1.66 -18.69 36.82
C LEU A 123 -1.31 -18.04 35.49
N PHE A 124 -0.22 -18.49 34.85
CA PHE A 124 0.20 -17.98 33.54
C PHE A 124 -0.78 -18.35 32.41
N PHE A 125 -1.31 -19.57 32.42
CA PHE A 125 -2.31 -20.02 31.45
C PHE A 125 -3.66 -19.30 31.58
N ASN A 126 -4.03 -18.86 32.78
CA ASN A 126 -5.30 -18.16 33.01
C ASN A 126 -5.36 -16.76 32.38
N TRP A 127 -4.24 -16.05 32.25
CA TRP A 127 -4.23 -14.70 31.66
C TRP A 127 -4.08 -14.70 30.14
N LEU A 128 -3.57 -15.79 29.56
CA LEU A 128 -3.29 -15.89 28.12
C LEU A 128 -4.55 -15.68 27.24
N PRO A 129 -5.74 -16.22 27.57
CA PRO A 129 -6.98 -15.91 26.86
C PRO A 129 -7.33 -14.43 26.89
N LEU A 130 -7.07 -13.75 28.01
CA LEU A 130 -7.30 -12.31 28.14
C LEU A 130 -6.33 -11.52 27.26
N LEU A 131 -5.07 -11.92 27.15
CA LEU A 131 -4.10 -11.27 26.25
C LEU A 131 -4.50 -11.45 24.78
N VAL A 132 -4.89 -12.67 24.36
CA VAL A 132 -5.42 -12.93 23.00
C VAL A 132 -6.63 -12.04 22.74
N TRP A 133 -7.56 -11.95 23.69
CA TRP A 133 -8.77 -11.15 23.56
C TRP A 133 -8.48 -9.65 23.41
N VAL A 134 -7.59 -9.10 24.25
CA VAL A 134 -7.18 -7.68 24.15
C VAL A 134 -6.51 -7.41 22.80
N PHE A 135 -5.60 -8.29 22.36
CA PHE A 135 -4.95 -8.19 21.07
C PHE A 135 -5.97 -8.23 19.91
N ALA A 136 -6.90 -9.19 19.95
CA ALA A 136 -7.98 -9.34 18.97
C ALA A 136 -8.83 -8.08 18.89
N PHE A 137 -9.24 -7.54 20.03
CA PHE A 137 -10.03 -6.33 20.13
C PHE A 137 -9.29 -5.13 19.53
N PHE A 138 -8.03 -4.89 19.93
CA PHE A 138 -7.26 -3.75 19.43
C PHE A 138 -6.95 -3.86 17.93
N THR A 139 -6.59 -5.04 17.44
CA THR A 139 -6.26 -5.21 16.01
C THR A 139 -7.50 -5.12 15.13
N THR A 140 -8.55 -5.89 15.43
CA THR A 140 -9.71 -6.00 14.55
C THR A 140 -10.74 -4.88 14.73
N VAL A 141 -11.03 -4.48 15.97
CA VAL A 141 -12.08 -3.47 16.24
C VAL A 141 -11.50 -2.06 16.13
N TYR A 142 -10.25 -1.84 16.53
CA TYR A 142 -9.67 -0.50 16.54
C TYR A 142 -8.82 -0.23 15.29
N LEU A 143 -7.74 -0.99 15.06
CA LEU A 143 -6.79 -0.69 13.99
C LEU A 143 -7.37 -0.92 12.59
N VAL A 144 -8.05 -2.04 12.34
CA VAL A 144 -8.65 -2.32 11.02
C VAL A 144 -9.75 -1.30 10.69
N ASN A 145 -10.62 -0.96 11.64
CA ASN A 145 -11.64 0.08 11.41
C ASN A 145 -11.05 1.46 11.15
N LEU A 146 -9.97 1.82 11.86
CA LEU A 146 -9.24 3.06 11.60
C LEU A 146 -8.59 3.05 10.21
N MET A 147 -8.01 1.92 9.79
CA MET A 147 -7.47 1.73 8.44
C MET A 147 -8.55 1.92 7.38
N ILE A 148 -9.72 1.28 7.54
CA ILE A 148 -10.86 1.43 6.62
C ILE A 148 -11.33 2.89 6.56
N ALA A 149 -11.46 3.56 7.70
CA ALA A 149 -11.87 4.97 7.75
C ALA A 149 -10.87 5.89 7.02
N LYS A 150 -9.56 5.67 7.22
CA LYS A 150 -8.50 6.42 6.54
C LYS A 150 -8.49 6.16 5.04
N MET A 151 -8.58 4.90 4.62
CA MET A 151 -8.69 4.51 3.22
C MET A 151 -9.92 5.11 2.54
N THR A 152 -11.06 5.14 3.22
CA THR A 152 -12.29 5.72 2.65
C THR A 152 -12.14 7.23 2.46
N THR A 153 -11.56 7.92 3.44
CA THR A 153 -11.34 9.38 3.36
C THR A 153 -10.38 9.74 2.22
N THR A 154 -9.28 9.00 2.07
CA THR A 154 -8.34 9.23 0.96
C THR A 154 -8.97 8.91 -0.38
N TYR A 155 -9.71 7.81 -0.47
CA TYR A 155 -10.45 7.45 -1.66
C TYR A 155 -11.38 8.58 -2.12
N GLU A 156 -12.22 9.12 -1.23
CA GLU A 156 -13.14 10.21 -1.58
C GLU A 156 -12.39 11.46 -2.07
N THR A 157 -11.28 11.82 -1.43
CA THR A 157 -10.49 12.98 -1.86
C THR A 157 -9.85 12.79 -3.22
N ILE A 158 -9.30 11.60 -3.51
CA ILE A 158 -8.62 11.30 -4.78
C ILE A 158 -9.64 11.07 -5.90
N ALA A 159 -10.77 10.43 -5.60
CA ALA A 159 -11.86 10.25 -6.54
C ALA A 159 -12.41 11.59 -7.04
N GLY A 160 -12.32 12.68 -6.26
CA GLY A 160 -12.63 14.03 -6.74
C GLY A 160 -11.67 14.56 -7.81
N ASP A 161 -10.40 14.15 -7.75
CA ASP A 161 -9.31 14.63 -8.61
C ASP A 161 -8.93 13.65 -9.75
N HIS A 162 -9.58 12.48 -9.84
CA HIS A 162 -9.19 11.39 -10.75
C HIS A 162 -9.09 11.82 -12.23
N ILE A 163 -9.98 12.70 -12.70
CA ILE A 163 -10.00 13.19 -14.09
C ILE A 163 -8.67 13.88 -14.45
N PHE A 164 -8.08 14.60 -13.50
CA PHE A 164 -6.81 15.28 -13.74
C PHE A 164 -5.65 14.27 -13.84
N TYR A 165 -5.63 13.29 -12.95
CA TYR A 165 -4.62 12.24 -12.94
C TYR A 165 -4.69 11.35 -14.18
N LEU A 166 -5.90 11.00 -14.60
CA LEU A 166 -6.14 10.23 -15.81
C LEU A 166 -5.61 10.96 -17.05
N ALA A 167 -5.94 12.24 -17.19
CA ALA A 167 -5.46 13.04 -18.33
C ALA A 167 -3.93 13.15 -18.38
N MET A 168 -3.25 13.21 -17.23
CA MET A 168 -1.79 13.21 -17.16
C MET A 168 -1.23 11.84 -17.55
N PHE A 169 -1.80 10.75 -17.04
CA PHE A 169 -1.35 9.40 -17.35
C PHE A 169 -1.55 9.04 -18.83
N GLU A 170 -2.71 9.37 -19.41
CA GLU A 170 -2.96 9.20 -20.84
C GLU A 170 -1.93 9.93 -21.69
N SER A 171 -1.54 11.14 -21.28
CA SER A 171 -0.54 11.92 -22.02
C SER A 171 0.85 11.29 -21.97
N GLU A 172 1.26 10.74 -20.81
CA GLU A 172 2.54 10.06 -20.65
C GLU A 172 2.57 8.75 -21.43
N PHE A 173 1.49 7.97 -21.34
CA PHE A 173 1.35 6.71 -22.06
C PHE A 173 1.38 6.90 -23.58
N VAL A 174 0.69 7.92 -24.09
CA VAL A 174 0.71 8.26 -25.53
C VAL A 174 2.11 8.69 -25.96
N LEU A 175 2.86 9.42 -25.12
CA LEU A 175 4.24 9.78 -25.42
C LEU A 175 5.15 8.55 -25.46
N GLU A 176 5.04 7.67 -24.48
CA GLU A 176 5.81 6.43 -24.42
C GLU A 176 5.53 5.52 -25.62
N TYR A 177 4.27 5.31 -25.98
CA TYR A 177 3.91 4.49 -27.15
C TYR A 177 4.26 5.15 -28.48
N LYS A 178 4.28 6.48 -28.53
CA LYS A 178 4.70 7.21 -29.74
C LYS A 178 6.21 7.10 -29.96
N ASP A 179 6.98 7.15 -28.88
CA ASP A 179 8.44 7.04 -28.93
C ASP A 179 8.91 5.57 -28.97
N ALA A 180 8.03 4.63 -28.62
CA ALA A 180 8.26 3.20 -28.78
C ALA A 180 8.54 2.84 -30.24
N LEU A 181 9.47 1.91 -30.42
CA LEU A 181 9.83 1.37 -31.72
C LEU A 181 8.57 0.73 -32.32
N GLY A 182 8.14 1.20 -33.50
CA GLY A 182 6.90 0.78 -34.15
C GLY A 182 6.82 -0.69 -34.60
N ALA A 183 7.75 -1.54 -34.14
CA ALA A 183 7.72 -2.99 -34.30
C ALA A 183 7.11 -3.61 -33.04
N PRO A 184 6.31 -4.68 -33.17
CA PRO A 184 5.75 -5.35 -32.00
C PRO A 184 6.88 -5.95 -31.15
N PRO A 185 6.63 -6.19 -29.84
CA PRO A 185 7.65 -6.61 -28.87
C PRO A 185 8.62 -7.71 -29.33
N PRO A 186 8.18 -8.81 -30.00
CA PRO A 186 9.12 -9.84 -30.45
C PRO A 186 10.11 -9.36 -31.52
N PHE A 187 9.73 -8.40 -32.37
CA PHE A 187 10.59 -7.87 -33.42
C PHE A 187 11.38 -6.62 -32.98
N ASN A 188 11.13 -6.13 -31.77
CA ASN A 188 11.77 -4.92 -31.24
C ASN A 188 13.30 -5.07 -31.14
N ILE A 189 13.79 -6.27 -30.84
CA ILE A 189 15.22 -6.58 -30.73
C ILE A 189 15.95 -6.35 -32.06
N ILE A 190 15.33 -6.75 -33.18
CA ILE A 190 15.93 -6.60 -34.52
C ILE A 190 16.07 -5.12 -34.88
N VAL A 191 15.04 -4.32 -34.59
CA VAL A 191 15.06 -2.87 -34.86
C VAL A 191 16.10 -2.17 -33.98
N LEU A 192 16.19 -2.55 -32.70
CA LEU A 192 17.18 -2.01 -31.77
C LEU A 192 18.61 -2.33 -32.25
N LEU A 193 18.84 -3.56 -32.71
CA LEU A 193 20.14 -4.02 -33.20
C LEU A 193 20.52 -3.31 -34.51
N GLY A 194 19.57 -3.12 -35.43
CA GLY A 194 19.77 -2.33 -36.64
C GLY A 194 20.11 -0.86 -36.36
N ARG A 195 19.45 -0.23 -35.38
CA ARG A 195 19.76 1.15 -34.95
C ARG A 195 21.11 1.25 -34.25
N GLY A 196 21.45 0.29 -33.39
CA GLY A 196 22.75 0.22 -32.74
C GLY A 196 23.89 0.08 -33.76
N LEU A 197 23.69 -0.76 -34.77
CA LEU A 197 24.66 -0.96 -35.85
C LEU A 197 24.79 0.28 -36.75
N ALA A 198 23.67 0.93 -37.07
CA ALA A 198 23.68 2.22 -37.80
C ALA A 198 24.33 3.37 -37.02
N PHE A 199 24.19 3.37 -35.69
CA PHE A 199 24.86 4.32 -34.79
C PHE A 199 26.38 4.10 -34.78
N VAL A 200 26.82 2.84 -34.65
CA VAL A 200 28.25 2.47 -34.67
C VAL A 200 28.90 2.78 -36.02
N ILE A 201 28.16 2.63 -37.12
CA ILE A 201 28.66 2.87 -38.50
C ILE A 201 28.56 4.36 -38.90
N ASN A 202 28.04 5.24 -38.04
CA ASN A 202 28.06 6.70 -38.27
C ASN A 202 27.23 7.17 -39.49
N LEU A 203 26.18 6.42 -39.86
CA LEU A 203 25.35 6.68 -41.07
C LEU A 203 24.04 7.41 -40.80
N VAL A 204 23.68 7.68 -39.54
CA VAL A 204 22.41 8.34 -39.21
C VAL A 204 22.67 9.49 -38.24
N PRO A 205 22.68 10.76 -38.70
CA PRO A 205 22.50 11.88 -37.79
C PRO A 205 21.15 11.66 -37.10
N LEU A 206 21.17 11.64 -35.76
CA LEU A 206 19.97 11.57 -34.92
C LEU A 206 18.90 12.51 -35.51
N PRO A 207 17.68 12.03 -35.81
CA PRO A 207 16.64 12.88 -36.35
C PRO A 207 16.48 14.07 -35.40
N PRO A 208 16.50 15.31 -35.91
CA PRO A 208 16.50 16.48 -35.05
C PRO A 208 15.25 16.44 -34.18
N GLU A 209 15.46 16.74 -32.91
CA GLU A 209 14.58 16.99 -31.77
C GLU A 209 13.35 17.90 -32.03
N LYS A 210 12.99 18.15 -33.29
CA LYS A 210 11.84 18.96 -33.74
C LYS A 210 10.49 18.38 -33.35
N TRP A 211 10.40 17.08 -33.02
CA TRP A 211 9.17 16.47 -32.54
C TRP A 211 8.90 16.76 -31.05
N GLY A 212 9.96 16.86 -30.24
CA GLY A 212 9.86 17.22 -28.82
C GLY A 212 9.24 18.61 -28.63
N HIS A 213 9.65 19.59 -29.43
CA HIS A 213 9.10 20.95 -29.32
C HIS A 213 7.60 21.05 -29.67
N ARG A 214 7.08 20.26 -30.63
CA ARG A 214 5.64 20.28 -30.95
C ARG A 214 4.79 19.62 -29.88
N LEU A 215 5.29 18.54 -29.28
CA LEU A 215 4.64 17.87 -28.17
C LEU A 215 4.69 18.74 -26.90
N ARG A 216 5.83 19.36 -26.60
CA ARG A 216 5.96 20.31 -25.48
C ARG A 216 4.98 21.47 -25.62
N ARG A 217 4.86 22.07 -26.81
CA ARG A 217 3.84 23.11 -27.07
C ARG A 217 2.40 22.59 -26.94
N SER A 218 2.14 21.33 -27.30
CA SER A 218 0.80 20.74 -27.17
C SER A 218 0.47 20.48 -25.70
N TYR A 219 1.44 19.98 -24.94
CA TYR A 219 1.34 19.77 -23.49
C TYR A 219 1.14 21.10 -22.75
N GLU A 220 1.93 22.14 -23.06
CA GLU A 220 1.75 23.48 -22.52
C GLU A 220 0.36 24.05 -22.82
N LYS A 221 -0.18 23.84 -24.03
CA LYS A 221 -1.54 24.26 -24.38
C LYS A 221 -2.62 23.49 -23.63
N VAL A 222 -2.41 22.21 -23.35
CA VAL A 222 -3.33 21.40 -22.53
C VAL A 222 -3.25 21.87 -21.08
N GLN A 223 -2.06 22.01 -20.51
CA GLN A 223 -1.86 22.56 -19.16
C GLN A 223 -2.48 23.94 -19.00
N GLN A 224 -2.25 24.87 -19.93
CA GLN A 224 -2.87 26.19 -19.88
C GLN A 224 -4.40 26.14 -19.92
N ARG A 225 -4.99 25.23 -20.71
CA ARG A 225 -6.45 25.02 -20.73
C ARG A 225 -6.95 24.45 -19.41
N VAL A 226 -6.26 23.48 -18.84
CA VAL A 226 -6.62 22.91 -17.54
C VAL A 226 -6.52 23.96 -16.44
N VAL A 227 -5.42 24.72 -16.36
CA VAL A 227 -5.24 25.81 -15.39
C VAL A 227 -6.31 26.87 -15.53
N LYS A 228 -6.67 27.27 -16.77
CA LYS A 228 -7.73 28.25 -17.02
C LYS A 228 -9.12 27.73 -16.64
N ASN A 229 -9.41 26.46 -16.90
CA ASN A 229 -10.66 25.83 -16.49
C ASN A 229 -10.74 25.65 -14.97
N LEU A 230 -9.60 25.36 -14.31
CA LEU A 230 -9.53 25.24 -12.87
C LEU A 230 -9.72 26.59 -12.20
N SER A 231 -9.04 27.64 -12.67
CA SER A 231 -9.15 29.00 -12.11
C SER A 231 -10.57 29.55 -12.24
N THR A 232 -11.24 29.31 -13.37
CA THR A 232 -12.65 29.70 -13.55
C THR A 232 -13.60 28.91 -12.65
N ARG A 233 -13.36 27.60 -12.42
CA ARG A 233 -14.14 26.80 -11.45
C ARG A 233 -13.92 27.27 -10.00
N VAL A 234 -12.68 27.55 -9.63
CA VAL A 234 -12.32 28.09 -8.30
C VAL A 234 -12.96 29.45 -8.10
N HIS A 235 -12.90 30.35 -9.10
CA HIS A 235 -13.51 31.66 -9.02
C HIS A 235 -15.03 31.58 -8.90
N LYS A 236 -15.70 30.70 -9.67
CA LYS A 236 -17.15 30.45 -9.54
C LYS A 236 -17.53 29.90 -8.16
N ARG A 237 -16.74 28.99 -7.59
CA ARG A 237 -16.97 28.49 -6.23
C ARG A 237 -16.74 29.59 -5.18
N ALA A 238 -15.69 30.39 -5.32
CA ALA A 238 -15.42 31.50 -4.41
C ALA A 238 -16.51 32.58 -4.44
N THR A 239 -17.03 32.94 -5.62
CA THR A 239 -18.15 33.90 -5.73
C THR A 239 -19.47 33.34 -5.21
N ALA A 240 -19.75 32.05 -5.45
CA ALA A 240 -20.89 31.38 -4.83
C ALA A 240 -20.78 31.40 -3.29
N LEU A 241 -19.61 31.06 -2.74
CA LEU A 241 -19.35 31.05 -1.31
C LEU A 241 -19.42 32.45 -0.66
N ASN A 242 -18.94 33.50 -1.35
CA ASN A 242 -19.14 34.88 -0.90
C ASN A 242 -20.62 35.28 -0.84
N GLY A 243 -21.45 34.77 -1.77
CA GLY A 243 -22.90 34.94 -1.71
C GLY A 243 -23.55 34.25 -0.50
N TYR A 244 -23.02 33.09 -0.07
CA TYR A 244 -23.50 32.37 1.12
C TYR A 244 -22.98 32.96 2.45
N SER A 245 -21.77 33.54 2.45
CA SER A 245 -21.17 34.21 3.63
C SER A 245 -21.99 35.43 4.11
N VAL A 246 -22.67 36.12 3.20
CA VAL A 246 -23.57 37.24 3.56
C VAL A 246 -24.86 36.74 4.23
N LYS A 247 -25.22 35.46 4.08
CA LYS A 247 -26.46 34.85 4.61
C LYS A 247 -26.27 33.97 5.84
N MET A 248 -25.06 33.49 6.15
CA MET A 248 -24.79 32.68 7.34
C MET A 248 -23.70 33.32 8.21
N GLY A 249 -24.04 33.61 9.46
CA GLY A 249 -23.14 34.25 10.43
C GLY A 249 -21.83 33.49 10.69
N ARG A 250 -20.90 34.20 11.35
CA ARG A 250 -19.44 33.95 11.55
C ARG A 250 -18.94 32.53 11.86
N VAL A 251 -19.79 31.56 12.16
CA VAL A 251 -19.38 30.20 12.55
C VAL A 251 -19.22 29.28 11.32
N ALA A 252 -19.95 29.52 10.22
CA ALA A 252 -19.85 28.72 9.00
C ALA A 252 -18.59 29.06 8.16
N THR A 253 -18.08 30.28 8.26
CA THR A 253 -16.90 30.75 7.50
C THR A 253 -15.59 30.09 7.94
N MET A 254 -15.45 29.67 9.20
CA MET A 254 -14.24 28.99 9.68
C MET A 254 -14.08 27.56 9.15
N ARG A 255 -15.16 26.77 9.03
CA ARG A 255 -15.06 25.40 8.45
C ARG A 255 -14.76 25.42 6.95
N MET A 256 -15.17 26.46 6.23
CA MET A 256 -14.92 26.58 4.78
C MET A 256 -13.53 27.10 4.43
N GLN A 257 -12.90 27.94 5.26
CA GLN A 257 -11.51 28.35 5.03
C GLN A 257 -10.52 27.18 5.10
N VAL A 258 -10.79 26.17 5.93
CA VAL A 258 -9.95 24.96 6.06
C VAL A 258 -9.96 24.13 4.78
N GLN A 259 -11.06 24.10 4.01
CA GLN A 259 -11.13 23.34 2.75
C GLN A 259 -10.50 24.08 1.55
N LEU A 260 -10.46 25.41 1.56
CA LEU A 260 -9.90 26.19 0.45
C LEU A 260 -8.37 26.26 0.49
N PHE A 261 -7.78 26.18 1.68
CA PHE A 261 -6.34 26.32 1.90
C PHE A 261 -5.45 25.32 1.11
N PRO A 262 -5.76 24.01 1.06
CA PRO A 262 -4.93 23.07 0.28
C PRO A 262 -5.02 23.30 -1.24
N LEU A 263 -6.14 23.78 -1.76
CA LEU A 263 -6.30 24.11 -3.18
C LEU A 263 -5.49 25.35 -3.58
N VAL A 264 -5.48 26.38 -2.73
CA VAL A 264 -4.68 27.60 -2.96
C VAL A 264 -3.19 27.29 -2.87
N ARG A 265 -2.78 26.44 -1.91
CA ARG A 265 -1.38 25.99 -1.78
C ARG A 265 -0.90 25.20 -3.00
N ARG A 266 -1.71 24.27 -3.53
CA ARG A 266 -1.38 23.52 -4.76
C ARG A 266 -1.29 24.43 -5.99
N LEU A 267 -2.18 25.43 -6.10
CA LEU A 267 -2.09 26.44 -7.17
C LEU A 267 -0.82 27.27 -7.05
N ALA A 268 -0.43 27.69 -5.84
CA ALA A 268 0.79 28.44 -5.60
C ALA A 268 2.06 27.64 -5.96
N GLU A 269 2.13 26.36 -5.57
CA GLU A 269 3.25 25.46 -5.87
C GLU A 269 3.42 25.23 -7.38
N VAL A 270 2.33 25.11 -8.14
CA VAL A 270 2.36 24.98 -9.61
C VAL A 270 2.78 26.28 -10.30
N THR A 271 2.38 27.45 -9.77
CA THR A 271 2.76 28.74 -10.36
C THR A 271 4.18 29.20 -10.04
N LEU A 272 4.76 28.76 -8.91
CA LEU A 272 6.08 29.22 -8.44
C LEU A 272 7.25 28.45 -9.04
N HIS A 273 7.04 27.24 -9.56
CA HIS A 273 8.09 26.44 -10.22
C HIS A 273 7.70 25.91 -11.61
N PRO A 274 7.49 26.77 -12.63
CA PRO A 274 7.18 26.33 -13.99
C PRO A 274 8.37 25.65 -14.73
N GLY A 275 9.54 25.49 -14.11
CA GLY A 275 10.76 25.02 -14.79
C GLY A 275 11.69 24.10 -13.97
N GLY A 276 11.25 23.57 -12.84
CA GLY A 276 12.10 22.82 -11.89
C GLY A 276 12.16 21.31 -12.08
N TYR A 277 12.19 20.78 -13.30
CA TYR A 277 12.61 19.39 -13.54
C TYR A 277 14.07 19.40 -13.98
N THR A 278 14.97 19.70 -13.03
CA THR A 278 16.41 19.51 -13.22
C THR A 278 16.70 18.02 -13.32
N THR A 279 17.05 17.59 -14.53
CA THR A 279 18.02 16.53 -14.85
C THR A 279 18.47 15.66 -13.68
N ARG A 280 18.04 14.41 -13.73
CA ARG A 280 18.62 13.26 -13.00
C ARG A 280 20.16 13.34 -13.08
N PRO A 281 20.91 13.23 -11.97
CA PRO A 281 22.36 13.06 -12.05
C PRO A 281 22.64 11.74 -12.76
N GLN A 282 23.40 11.79 -13.85
CA GLN A 282 23.96 10.61 -14.49
C GLN A 282 25.00 10.02 -13.54
N ALA A 283 24.79 8.75 -13.18
CA ALA A 283 25.84 7.86 -12.70
C ALA A 283 26.41 7.10 -13.89
#